data_AF-A0A954P498-F1
#
_entry.id   AF-A0A954P498-F1
#
_cell.length_a   1.000
_cell.length_b   1.000
_cell.length_c   1.000
_cell.angle_alpha   90.00
_cell.angle_beta   90.00
_cell.angle_gamma   90.00
#
_symmetry.space_group_name_H-M   'P 1'
#
loop_
_entity.id
_entity.type
_entity.pdbx_description
1 polymer ?
#
loop_
_entity_poly.entity_id
_entity_poly.type
_entity_poly.pdbx_seq_one_letter_code
_entity_poly.pdbx_strand_id
1 'polypeptide(L)'
;HGHNDENPTYGTVRVLAAWRECNQLDEPPARRAVRWLLSAQNEDGGWGGERGTPSTVEETSLAVEVLLSADPQDPRVQRGLNWLVARTLDGRYREATPIGFYFARLWYFERLYPLIFLAAALRRAGRLPGYSGKQESKRQPSAGTGNHTLPADYPPVV
;
A
#
# COMPACT_ATOMS: atom_id res chain seq x y z
N HIS A 1 -8.81 4.42 8.34
CA HIS A 1 -7.64 4.96 7.62
C HIS A 1 -7.28 6.34 8.16
N GLY A 2 -5.98 6.68 8.14
CA GLY A 2 -5.42 7.96 8.56
C GLY A 2 -5.48 9.04 7.48
N HIS A 3 -4.87 10.18 7.76
CA HIS A 3 -4.95 11.38 6.90
C HIS A 3 -4.34 11.20 5.49
N ASN A 4 -3.45 10.21 5.31
CA ASN A 4 -2.80 9.87 4.05
C ASN A 4 -3.26 8.53 3.45
N ASP A 5 -4.49 8.09 3.77
CA ASP A 5 -5.01 6.78 3.35
C ASP A 5 -4.21 5.57 3.90
N GLU A 6 -3.31 5.82 4.85
CA GLU A 6 -2.53 4.81 5.54
C GLU A 6 -3.33 4.17 6.68
N ASN A 7 -2.89 2.98 7.10
CA ASN A 7 -3.41 2.36 8.31
C ASN A 7 -2.28 1.66 9.07
N PRO A 8 -1.41 2.42 9.77
CA PRO A 8 -0.34 1.83 10.55
C PRO A 8 -0.85 0.95 11.69
N THR A 9 -2.04 1.22 12.26
CA THR A 9 -2.66 0.33 13.25
C THR A 9 -2.89 -1.05 12.65
N TYR A 10 -3.57 -1.12 11.49
CA TYR A 10 -3.84 -2.36 10.79
C TYR A 10 -2.53 -3.07 10.37
N GLY A 11 -1.56 -2.36 9.78
CA GLY A 11 -0.28 -2.96 9.42
C GLY A 11 0.44 -3.59 10.63
N THR A 12 0.49 -2.85 11.73
CA THR A 12 1.18 -3.27 12.96
C THR A 12 0.51 -4.49 13.60
N VAL A 13 -0.82 -4.48 13.77
CA VAL A 13 -1.53 -5.60 14.39
C VAL A 13 -1.44 -6.87 13.56
N ARG A 14 -1.42 -6.78 12.22
CA ARG A 14 -1.24 -7.97 11.36
C ARG A 14 0.13 -8.61 11.51
N VAL A 15 1.20 -7.81 11.62
CA VAL A 15 2.55 -8.33 11.85
C VAL A 15 2.67 -8.92 13.25
N LEU A 16 2.16 -8.24 14.28
CA LEU A 16 2.17 -8.75 15.64
C LEU A 16 1.34 -10.04 15.80
N ALA A 17 0.20 -10.15 15.10
CA ALA A 17 -0.56 -11.40 15.06
C ALA A 17 0.28 -12.55 14.48
N ALA A 18 1.03 -12.32 13.39
CA ALA A 18 1.94 -13.34 12.87
C ALA A 18 3.05 -13.70 13.86
N TRP A 19 3.59 -12.72 14.58
CA TRP A 19 4.64 -12.95 15.59
C TRP A 19 4.11 -13.71 16.81
N ARG A 20 2.84 -13.51 17.19
CA ARG A 20 2.15 -14.32 18.20
C ARG A 20 2.16 -15.79 17.81
N GLU A 21 1.79 -16.13 16.58
CA GLU A 21 1.77 -17.52 16.10
C GLU A 21 3.16 -18.16 16.09
N CYS A 22 4.21 -17.35 15.91
CA CYS A 22 5.60 -17.80 15.99
C CYS A 22 6.19 -17.81 17.41
N ASN A 23 5.42 -17.43 18.44
CA ASN A 23 5.91 -17.20 19.81
C ASN A 23 7.06 -16.18 19.90
N GLN A 24 7.00 -15.12 19.09
CA GLN A 24 8.05 -14.09 18.98
C GLN A 24 7.65 -12.72 19.55
N LEU A 25 6.55 -12.61 20.31
CA LEU A 25 6.10 -11.32 20.86
C LEU A 25 7.11 -10.67 21.81
N ASP A 26 8.02 -11.46 22.40
CA ASP A 26 9.08 -10.97 23.27
C ASP A 26 10.29 -10.37 22.54
N GLU A 27 10.38 -10.57 21.23
CA GLU A 27 11.49 -10.05 20.43
C GLU A 27 11.49 -8.51 20.42
N PRO A 28 12.68 -7.86 20.40
CA PRO A 28 12.77 -6.40 20.51
C PRO A 28 11.89 -5.60 19.54
N PRO A 29 11.72 -6.00 18.26
CA PRO A 29 10.82 -5.29 17.35
C PRO A 29 9.34 -5.45 17.71
N ALA A 30 8.88 -6.62 18.17
CA ALA A 30 7.49 -6.79 18.64
C ALA A 30 7.23 -5.94 19.87
N ARG A 31 8.15 -5.95 20.85
CA ARG A 31 8.02 -5.10 22.04
C ARG A 31 7.95 -3.60 21.68
N ARG A 32 8.69 -3.15 20.66
CA ARG A 32 8.55 -1.76 20.13
C ARG A 32 7.19 -1.52 19.50
N ALA A 33 6.71 -2.46 18.68
CA ALA A 33 5.42 -2.37 18.02
C ALA A 33 4.25 -2.38 19.03
N VAL A 34 4.31 -3.22 20.07
CA VAL A 34 3.35 -3.22 21.19
C VAL A 34 3.34 -1.86 21.91
N ARG A 35 4.52 -1.31 22.24
CA ARG A 35 4.60 0.03 22.86
C ARG A 35 4.02 1.12 21.96
N TRP A 36 4.32 1.08 20.66
CA TRP A 36 3.74 2.01 19.71
C TRP A 36 2.21 1.88 19.67
N LEU A 37 1.68 0.66 19.57
CA LEU A 37 0.25 0.40 19.51
C LEU A 37 -0.47 0.91 20.77
N LEU A 38 0.11 0.69 21.95
CA LEU A 38 -0.39 1.23 23.21
C LEU A 38 -0.37 2.78 23.26
N SER A 39 0.61 3.41 22.61
CA SER A 39 0.68 4.88 22.49
C SER A 39 -0.30 5.46 21.46
N ALA A 40 -0.74 4.64 20.51
CA ALA A 40 -1.69 5.01 19.46
C ALA A 40 -3.16 4.98 19.92
N GLN A 41 -3.44 4.48 21.13
CA GLN A 41 -4.79 4.49 21.70
C GLN A 41 -5.33 5.92 21.83
N ASN A 42 -6.59 6.11 21.46
CA ASN A 42 -7.28 7.38 21.63
C ASN A 42 -7.74 7.59 23.08
N GLU A 43 -8.14 8.82 23.40
CA GLU A 43 -8.61 9.19 24.75
C GLU A 43 -9.89 8.44 25.14
N ASP A 44 -10.74 8.11 24.16
CA ASP A 44 -11.96 7.32 24.38
C ASP A 44 -11.68 5.86 24.73
N GLY A 45 -10.45 5.37 24.52
CA GLY A 45 -10.03 3.99 24.77
C GLY A 45 -10.04 3.09 23.54
N GLY A 46 -10.52 3.56 22.39
CA GLY A 46 -10.47 2.82 21.13
C GLY A 46 -9.21 3.11 20.31
N TRP A 47 -9.13 2.45 19.16
CA TRP A 47 -8.14 2.69 18.11
C TRP A 47 -8.84 2.99 16.79
N GLY A 48 -8.25 3.90 16.02
CA GLY A 48 -8.54 4.09 14.60
C GLY A 48 -7.31 3.71 13.76
N GLY A 49 -7.27 4.18 12.51
CA GLY A 49 -6.16 3.88 11.59
C GLY A 49 -4.80 4.40 12.08
N GLU A 50 -4.81 5.50 12.84
CA GLU A 50 -3.67 6.07 13.58
C GLU A 50 -4.18 6.88 14.78
N ARG A 51 -3.26 7.37 15.63
CA ARG A 51 -3.64 8.22 16.77
C ARG A 51 -4.32 9.49 16.30
N GLY A 52 -5.45 9.85 16.91
CA GLY A 52 -6.21 11.06 16.55
C GLY A 52 -7.23 10.84 15.43
N THR A 53 -7.22 9.68 14.77
CA THR A 53 -8.34 9.28 13.91
C THR A 53 -9.49 8.72 14.76
N PRO A 54 -10.76 8.83 14.32
CA PRO A 54 -11.89 8.28 15.05
C PRO A 54 -11.70 6.78 15.34
N SER A 55 -11.98 6.39 16.58
CA SER A 55 -11.96 4.98 16.98
C SER A 55 -13.06 4.19 16.27
N THR A 56 -12.70 3.01 15.77
CA THR A 56 -13.57 2.11 15.02
C THR A 56 -13.64 0.74 15.70
N VAL A 57 -14.68 -0.03 15.39
CA VAL A 57 -14.83 -1.38 15.94
C VAL A 57 -13.76 -2.30 15.36
N GLU A 58 -13.44 -2.13 14.09
CA GLU A 58 -12.46 -2.90 13.34
C GLU A 58 -11.04 -2.77 13.91
N GLU A 59 -10.49 -1.55 13.94
CA GLU A 59 -9.14 -1.31 14.45
C GLU A 59 -9.03 -1.56 15.96
N THR A 60 -10.05 -1.20 16.75
CA THR A 60 -10.06 -1.48 18.20
C THR A 60 -10.05 -2.98 18.48
N SER A 61 -10.84 -3.78 17.76
CA SER A 61 -10.89 -5.23 17.95
C SER A 61 -9.55 -5.87 17.64
N LEU A 62 -8.92 -5.49 16.53
CA LEU A 62 -7.61 -6.02 16.12
C LEU A 62 -6.50 -5.62 17.11
N ALA A 63 -6.51 -4.38 17.59
CA ALA A 63 -5.53 -3.92 18.58
C ALA A 63 -5.68 -4.69 19.90
N VAL A 64 -6.89 -4.83 20.42
CA VAL A 64 -7.17 -5.53 21.67
C VAL A 64 -6.78 -7.01 21.59
N GLU A 65 -7.09 -7.70 20.49
CA GLU A 65 -6.77 -9.13 20.31
C GLU A 65 -5.27 -9.41 20.48
N VAL A 66 -4.43 -8.61 19.82
CA VAL A 66 -2.98 -8.77 19.88
C VAL A 66 -2.43 -8.33 21.24
N LEU A 67 -2.90 -7.22 21.79
CA LEU A 67 -2.42 -6.71 23.07
C LEU A 67 -2.76 -7.64 24.23
N LEU A 68 -3.92 -8.33 24.19
CA LEU A 68 -4.26 -9.39 25.15
C LEU A 68 -3.23 -10.53 25.15
N SER A 69 -2.61 -10.80 23.99
CA SER A 69 -1.59 -11.83 23.86
C SER A 69 -0.21 -11.36 24.32
N ALA A 70 0.04 -10.04 24.29
CA ALA A 70 1.33 -9.44 24.61
C ALA A 70 1.45 -9.01 26.09
N ASP A 71 0.44 -8.32 26.61
CA ASP A 71 0.36 -7.89 28.00
C ASP A 71 -1.11 -7.67 28.42
N PRO A 72 -1.81 -8.73 28.86
CA PRO A 72 -3.23 -8.64 29.23
C PRO A 72 -3.49 -7.81 30.49
N GLN A 73 -2.46 -7.48 31.28
CA GLN A 73 -2.60 -6.71 32.52
C GLN A 73 -2.44 -5.20 32.31
N ASP A 74 -2.05 -4.76 31.10
CA ASP A 74 -1.91 -3.34 30.80
C ASP A 74 -3.29 -2.63 30.86
N PRO A 75 -3.44 -1.55 31.66
CA PRO A 75 -4.71 -0.84 31.81
C PRO A 75 -5.31 -0.32 30.49
N ARG A 76 -4.47 -0.06 29.47
CA ARG A 76 -4.92 0.37 28.15
C ARG A 76 -5.66 -0.74 27.41
N VAL A 77 -5.31 -2.01 27.64
CA VAL A 77 -6.03 -3.16 27.10
C VAL A 77 -7.43 -3.22 27.71
N GLN A 78 -7.54 -3.03 29.02
CA GLN A 78 -8.85 -2.98 29.69
C GLN A 78 -9.72 -1.83 29.19
N ARG A 79 -9.14 -0.66 28.91
CA ARG A 79 -9.87 0.46 28.29
C ARG A 79 -10.41 0.11 26.91
N GLY A 80 -9.61 -0.58 26.09
CA GLY A 80 -10.05 -1.10 24.78
C GLY A 80 -11.19 -2.09 24.88
N LEU A 81 -11.09 -3.06 25.80
CA LEU A 81 -12.16 -4.01 26.09
C LEU A 81 -13.46 -3.31 26.52
N ASN A 82 -13.36 -2.35 27.46
CA ASN A 82 -14.52 -1.60 27.91
C ASN A 82 -15.16 -0.78 26.78
N TRP A 83 -14.34 -0.21 25.89
CA TRP A 83 -14.84 0.49 24.70
C TRP A 83 -15.61 -0.44 23.77
N LEU A 84 -15.10 -1.66 23.50
CA LEU A 84 -15.79 -2.67 22.67
C LEU A 84 -17.10 -3.17 23.31
N VAL A 85 -17.09 -3.39 24.64
CA VAL A 85 -18.30 -3.77 25.38
C VAL A 85 -19.35 -2.67 25.27
N ALA A 86 -18.98 -1.40 25.45
CA ALA A 86 -19.90 -0.27 25.31
C ALA A 86 -20.53 -0.23 23.90
N ARG A 87 -19.72 -0.36 22.84
CA ARG A 87 -20.19 -0.41 21.43
C ARG A 87 -21.08 -1.62 21.13
N THR A 88 -20.87 -2.71 21.86
CA THR A 88 -21.72 -3.91 21.73
C THR A 88 -23.08 -3.66 22.36
N LEU A 89 -23.11 -3.13 23.58
CA LEU A 89 -24.33 -2.87 24.35
C LEU A 89 -25.23 -1.82 23.70
N ASP A 90 -24.64 -0.80 23.06
CA ASP A 90 -25.39 0.23 22.35
C ASP A 90 -25.71 -0.11 20.88
N GLY A 91 -25.28 -1.28 20.40
CA GLY A 91 -25.57 -1.77 19.05
C GLY A 91 -24.71 -1.20 17.93
N ARG A 92 -23.81 -0.23 18.21
CA ARG A 92 -22.94 0.40 17.20
C ARG A 92 -21.84 -0.51 16.67
N TYR A 93 -21.61 -1.68 17.28
CA TYR A 93 -20.72 -2.71 16.74
C TYR A 93 -21.10 -3.19 15.32
N ARG A 94 -22.31 -2.86 14.84
CA ARG A 94 -22.80 -3.16 13.49
C ARG A 94 -22.49 -2.07 12.46
N GLU A 95 -21.98 -0.92 12.88
CA GLU A 95 -21.62 0.20 12.01
C GLU A 95 -20.24 -0.05 11.40
N ALA A 96 -20.22 -0.62 10.19
CA ALA A 96 -18.97 -0.95 9.50
C ALA A 96 -18.21 0.31 9.07
N THR A 97 -16.89 0.28 9.22
CA THR A 97 -15.99 1.35 8.76
C THR A 97 -14.93 0.83 7.77
N PRO A 98 -14.49 1.66 6.81
CA PRO A 98 -13.43 1.25 5.89
C PRO A 98 -12.08 1.08 6.59
N ILE A 99 -11.62 -0.18 6.68
CA ILE A 99 -10.36 -0.55 7.33
C ILE A 99 -9.13 -0.42 6.41
N GLY A 100 -9.31 -0.44 5.09
CA GLY A 100 -8.20 -0.29 4.16
C GLY A 100 -8.66 -0.10 2.72
N PHE A 101 -7.77 0.44 1.89
CA PHE A 101 -7.98 0.50 0.45
C PHE A 101 -7.90 -0.89 -0.15
N TYR A 102 -8.98 -1.34 -0.76
CA TYR A 102 -8.98 -2.49 -1.64
C TYR A 102 -8.83 -1.99 -3.08
N PHE A 103 -7.77 -2.40 -3.78
CA PHE A 103 -7.58 -2.10 -5.20
C PHE A 103 -8.58 -2.91 -6.07
N ALA A 104 -9.86 -2.55 -6.02
CA ALA A 104 -10.86 -3.05 -6.95
C ALA A 104 -10.94 -2.09 -8.16
N ARG A 105 -10.24 -2.48 -9.25
CA ARG A 105 -10.20 -1.93 -10.62
C ARG A 105 -9.04 -0.98 -10.95
N LEU A 106 -7.91 -1.56 -11.36
CA LEU A 106 -6.90 -0.88 -12.17
C LEU A 106 -6.74 -1.59 -13.50
N TRP A 107 -6.96 -0.88 -14.61
CA TRP A 107 -6.27 -1.21 -15.85
C TRP A 107 -4.83 -0.73 -15.68
N TYR A 108 -3.89 -1.67 -15.53
CA TYR A 108 -2.47 -1.34 -15.46
C TYR A 108 -1.87 -1.31 -16.87
N PHE A 109 -0.99 -0.35 -17.12
CA PHE A 109 -0.17 -0.31 -18.32
C PHE A 109 1.29 -0.42 -17.91
N GLU A 110 2.06 -1.18 -18.67
CA GLU A 110 3.51 -1.26 -18.53
C GLU A 110 4.13 -0.64 -19.78
N ARG A 111 5.18 0.18 -19.59
CA ARG A 111 5.86 0.90 -20.67
C ARG A 111 6.40 -0.06 -21.74
N LEU A 112 6.73 -1.30 -21.36
CA LEU A 112 7.25 -2.32 -22.27
C LEU A 112 6.18 -3.11 -23.04
N TYR A 113 4.90 -3.08 -22.64
CA TYR A 113 3.87 -3.88 -23.32
C TYR A 113 3.79 -3.61 -24.83
N PRO A 114 3.74 -2.35 -25.31
CA PRO A 114 3.67 -2.10 -26.75
C PRO A 114 4.89 -2.66 -27.49
N LEU A 115 6.10 -2.51 -26.93
CA LEU A 115 7.34 -2.96 -27.57
C LEU A 115 7.42 -4.50 -27.66
N ILE A 116 7.08 -5.20 -26.57
CA ILE A 116 7.12 -6.67 -26.53
C ILE A 116 6.10 -7.25 -27.51
N PHE A 117 4.86 -6.75 -27.49
CA PHE A 117 3.79 -7.28 -28.33
C PHE A 117 4.03 -6.96 -29.81
N LEU A 118 4.51 -5.75 -30.12
CA LEU A 118 4.90 -5.37 -31.47
C LEU A 118 6.04 -6.25 -32.00
N ALA A 119 7.12 -6.41 -31.22
CA ALA A 119 8.26 -7.22 -31.63
C ALA A 119 7.86 -8.70 -31.88
N ALA A 120 7.02 -9.26 -31.01
CA ALA A 120 6.50 -10.61 -31.18
C ALA A 120 5.67 -10.75 -32.48
N ALA A 121 4.79 -9.79 -32.76
CA ALA A 121 3.96 -9.78 -33.98
C ALA A 121 4.81 -9.66 -35.25
N LEU A 122 5.76 -8.71 -35.29
CA LEU A 122 6.66 -8.50 -36.43
C LEU A 122 7.55 -9.72 -36.69
N ARG A 123 8.08 -10.35 -35.63
CA ARG A 123 8.84 -11.61 -35.74
C ARG A 123 8.01 -12.74 -36.36
N ARG A 124 6.73 -12.84 -36.02
CA ARG A 124 5.81 -13.84 -36.59
C ARG A 124 5.56 -13.55 -38.06
N ALA A 125 5.29 -12.29 -38.42
CA ALA A 125 5.02 -11.87 -39.79
C ALA A 125 6.22 -12.09 -40.72
N GLY A 126 7.45 -11.80 -40.28
CA GLY A 126 8.67 -12.01 -41.07
C GLY A 126 9.00 -13.47 -41.39
N ARG A 127 8.28 -14.44 -40.80
CA ARG A 127 8.40 -15.87 -41.11
C ARG A 127 7.37 -16.36 -42.11
N LEU A 128 6.43 -15.51 -42.53
CA LEU A 128 5.44 -15.87 -43.54
C LEU A 128 6.06 -15.80 -44.94
N PRO A 129 5.85 -16.82 -45.79
CA PRO A 129 6.27 -16.77 -47.19
C PRO A 129 5.61 -15.57 -47.90
N GLY A 130 6.41 -14.67 -48.49
CA GLY A 130 5.93 -13.53 -49.28
C GLY A 130 6.02 -12.16 -48.60
N TYR A 131 6.38 -12.07 -47.31
CA TYR A 131 6.66 -10.76 -46.68
C TYR A 131 8.08 -10.26 -47.03
N SER A 132 8.20 -9.48 -48.10
CA SER A 132 9.43 -8.75 -48.46
C SER A 132 9.28 -7.30 -48.00
N GLY A 133 9.91 -6.94 -46.88
CA GLY A 133 9.95 -5.57 -46.41
C GLY A 133 10.66 -4.69 -47.44
N LYS A 134 9.94 -3.76 -48.08
CA LYS A 134 10.55 -2.81 -49.00
C LYS A 134 11.57 -1.96 -48.24
N GLN A 135 12.86 -2.12 -48.53
CA GLN A 135 13.89 -1.20 -48.07
C GLN A 135 13.82 0.07 -48.92
N GLU A 136 13.53 1.21 -48.30
CA GLU A 136 13.61 2.50 -48.98
C GLU A 136 15.08 2.95 -49.05
N SER A 137 15.55 3.17 -50.28
CA SER A 137 16.92 3.52 -50.65
C SER A 137 17.27 4.95 -50.20
N LYS A 138 18.48 5.11 -49.64
CA LYS A 138 19.08 6.35 -49.14
C LYS A 138 19.00 7.50 -50.16
N ARG A 139 18.44 8.66 -49.78
CA ARG A 139 18.78 9.95 -50.40
C ARG A 139 20.09 10.48 -49.79
N GLN A 140 21.05 10.81 -50.65
CA GLN A 140 22.35 11.40 -50.32
C GLN A 140 22.23 12.85 -49.82
N PRO A 141 23.15 13.35 -48.96
CA PRO A 141 23.09 14.70 -48.43
C PRO A 141 23.75 15.73 -49.37
N SER A 142 23.09 16.88 -49.57
CA SER A 142 23.71 18.07 -50.21
C SER A 142 24.44 18.91 -49.15
N ALA A 143 25.66 19.31 -49.49
CA ALA A 143 26.55 20.12 -48.66
C ALA A 143 25.95 21.50 -48.31
N GLY A 144 26.09 21.88 -47.03
CA GLY A 144 25.76 23.22 -46.53
C GLY A 144 26.33 23.41 -45.13
N THR A 145 27.41 24.16 -45.04
CA THR A 145 28.08 24.59 -43.80
C THR A 145 27.19 25.51 -42.96
N GLY A 146 27.06 25.22 -41.66
CA GLY A 146 26.46 26.13 -40.69
C GLY A 146 26.49 25.56 -39.28
N ASN A 147 27.37 26.09 -38.43
CA ASN A 147 27.34 25.87 -36.99
C ASN A 147 25.98 26.33 -36.45
N HIS A 148 25.23 25.44 -35.78
CA HIS A 148 24.17 25.85 -34.87
C HIS A 148 24.22 25.04 -33.57
N THR A 149 24.36 25.81 -32.50
CA THR A 149 24.35 25.49 -31.08
C THR A 149 23.14 24.65 -30.66
N LEU A 150 23.33 23.73 -29.70
CA LEU A 150 22.24 22.99 -29.05
C LEU A 150 21.32 23.95 -28.27
N PRO A 151 19.98 23.85 -28.37
CA PRO A 151 19.11 24.38 -27.33
C PRO A 151 19.01 23.35 -26.21
N ALA A 152 19.40 23.79 -25.01
CA ALA A 152 18.95 23.20 -23.76
C ALA A 152 17.43 23.39 -23.63
N ASP A 153 16.75 22.42 -23.02
CA ASP A 153 15.70 22.62 -22.00
C ASP A 153 14.79 21.37 -21.92
N TYR A 154 15.00 20.57 -20.87
CA TYR A 154 13.99 19.64 -20.36
C TYR A 154 13.34 20.29 -19.12
N PRO A 155 12.00 20.34 -19.01
CA PRO A 155 11.37 20.74 -17.76
C PRO A 155 11.48 19.60 -16.73
N PRO A 156 11.59 19.92 -15.43
CA PRO A 156 11.59 18.91 -14.37
C PRO A 156 10.19 18.29 -14.24
N VAL A 157 10.14 16.99 -14.02
CA VAL A 157 8.91 16.27 -13.68
C VAL A 157 8.67 16.44 -12.18
N VAL A 158 7.48 16.96 -11.84
CA VAL A 158 6.93 17.13 -10.49
C VAL A 158 6.74 15.78 -9.80
#